data_AF-A0A443QSX6-F1
#
_entry.id   AF-A0A443QSX6-F1
#
_cell.length_a   1.000
_cell.length_b   1.000
_cell.length_c   1.000
_cell.angle_alpha   90.00
_cell.angle_beta   90.00
_cell.angle_gamma   90.00
#
_symmetry.space_group_name_H-M   'P 1'
#
loop_
_entity.id
_entity.type
_entity.pdbx_description
1 polymer ?
#
loop_
_entity_poly.entity_id
_entity_poly.type
_entity_poly.pdbx_seq_one_letter_code
_entity_poly.pdbx_strand_id
1 'polypeptide(L)'
;MIEPSFQITISSDPNYMQNDVYKLANYSGGGLLIDCYRKRGEKALRKKIIELKQLMYYNGDGISFREELFSSDSMNKAKNERKSGGRGSTRKICWKMQYRGLYGESLLHIMISCNSETHTLIAKKLLRKYPALVFDIFENEEYY
;
A
#
# COMPACT_ATOMS: atom_id res chain seq x y z
N MET A 1 17.42 -26.25 19.19
CA MET A 1 16.73 -24.95 19.07
C MET A 1 16.15 -24.88 17.68
N ILE A 2 14.82 -24.90 17.59
CA ILE A 2 14.08 -24.95 16.32
C ILE A 2 13.62 -23.51 16.06
N GLU A 3 14.05 -22.93 14.93
CA GLU A 3 13.54 -21.65 14.41
C GLU A 3 12.01 -21.76 14.21
N PRO A 4 11.21 -20.75 14.59
CA PRO A 4 9.79 -20.79 14.29
C PRO A 4 9.59 -20.61 12.79
N SER A 5 9.13 -21.67 12.12
CA SER A 5 8.66 -21.62 10.74
C SER A 5 7.47 -20.67 10.64
N PHE A 6 7.68 -19.51 10.02
CA PHE A 6 6.61 -18.60 9.63
C PHE A 6 5.76 -19.28 8.54
N GLN A 7 4.64 -19.88 8.94
CA GLN A 7 3.61 -20.33 8.02
C GLN A 7 2.69 -19.16 7.70
N ILE A 8 2.82 -18.64 6.47
CA ILE A 8 1.89 -17.66 5.91
C ILE A 8 0.59 -18.41 5.62
N THR A 9 -0.44 -18.15 6.42
CA THR A 9 -1.81 -18.59 6.13
C THR A 9 -2.28 -17.85 4.89
N ILE A 10 -2.32 -18.53 3.74
CA ILE A 10 -3.01 -18.05 2.56
C ILE A 10 -4.50 -18.03 2.92
N SER A 11 -5.03 -16.84 3.17
CA SER A 11 -6.44 -16.67 3.51
C SER A 11 -7.32 -17.20 2.38
N SER A 12 -8.25 -18.08 2.73
CA SER A 12 -9.15 -18.81 1.82
C SER A 12 -10.35 -17.98 1.33
N ASP A 13 -10.34 -16.66 1.57
CA ASP A 13 -11.42 -15.78 1.12
C ASP A 13 -11.39 -15.63 -0.41
N PRO A 14 -12.44 -16.05 -1.13
CA PRO A 14 -12.50 -15.91 -2.59
C PRO A 14 -12.37 -14.45 -3.07
N ASN A 15 -12.51 -13.45 -2.20
CA ASN A 15 -12.42 -12.03 -2.53
C ASN A 15 -10.99 -11.51 -2.78
N TYR A 16 -9.92 -12.22 -2.36
CA TYR A 16 -8.52 -11.79 -2.64
C TYR A 16 -8.22 -11.65 -4.13
N MET A 17 -8.86 -12.46 -4.98
CA MET A 17 -8.62 -12.46 -6.41
C MET A 17 -9.20 -11.23 -7.12
N GLN A 18 -10.13 -10.52 -6.47
CA GLN A 18 -10.83 -9.39 -7.08
C GLN A 18 -10.17 -8.04 -6.79
N ASN A 19 -9.35 -7.94 -5.73
CA ASN A 19 -8.66 -6.70 -5.37
C ASN A 19 -7.50 -6.38 -6.35
N ASP A 20 -7.46 -5.14 -6.83
CA ASP A 20 -6.52 -4.72 -7.86
C ASP A 20 -5.06 -4.66 -7.39
N VAL A 21 -4.78 -4.37 -6.10
CA VAL A 21 -3.39 -4.30 -5.62
C VAL A 21 -2.74 -5.68 -5.55
N TYR A 22 -3.51 -6.73 -5.25
CA TYR A 22 -3.00 -8.11 -5.24
C TYR A 22 -2.68 -8.62 -6.65
N LYS A 23 -3.45 -8.20 -7.66
CA LYS A 23 -3.15 -8.46 -9.09
C LYS A 23 -1.88 -7.74 -9.56
N LEU A 24 -1.56 -6.57 -8.99
CA LEU A 24 -0.30 -5.88 -9.30
C LEU A 24 0.92 -6.62 -8.74
N ALA A 25 0.79 -7.12 -7.51
CA ALA A 25 1.89 -7.64 -6.70
C ALA A 25 2.13 -9.15 -6.81
N ASN A 26 1.26 -9.90 -7.48
CA ASN A 26 1.33 -11.36 -7.61
C ASN A 26 0.98 -12.14 -6.32
N TYR A 27 -0.21 -11.95 -5.76
CA TYR A 27 -0.67 -12.81 -4.66
C TYR A 27 -1.18 -14.19 -5.13
N SER A 28 -1.37 -14.42 -6.45
CA SER A 28 -2.04 -15.63 -7.00
C SER A 28 -1.43 -16.26 -8.25
N GLY A 29 -0.10 -16.14 -8.45
CA GLY A 29 0.64 -16.91 -9.47
C GLY A 29 0.88 -16.21 -10.81
N GLY A 30 0.40 -14.99 -11.00
CA GLY A 30 0.89 -14.03 -11.99
C GLY A 30 0.55 -12.60 -11.56
N GLY A 31 1.55 -11.72 -11.44
CA GLY A 31 1.33 -10.32 -11.07
C GLY A 31 1.91 -9.37 -12.10
N LEU A 32 1.15 -8.32 -12.44
CA LEU A 32 1.43 -7.45 -13.57
C LEU A 32 2.85 -6.88 -13.58
N LEU A 33 3.40 -6.52 -12.42
CA LEU A 33 4.74 -5.94 -12.34
C LEU A 33 5.85 -6.99 -12.51
N ILE A 34 5.66 -8.16 -11.91
CA ILE A 34 6.62 -9.27 -11.98
C ILE A 34 6.64 -9.85 -13.38
N ASP A 35 5.47 -10.11 -13.95
CA ASP A 35 5.32 -10.61 -15.32
C ASP A 35 5.89 -9.63 -16.33
N CYS A 36 5.61 -8.33 -16.16
CA CYS A 36 6.18 -7.30 -17.02
C CYS A 36 7.70 -7.31 -16.95
N TYR A 37 8.28 -7.41 -15.75
CA TYR A 37 9.72 -7.47 -15.58
C TYR A 37 10.33 -8.74 -16.19
N ARG A 38 9.76 -9.92 -15.90
CA ARG A 38 10.27 -11.20 -16.38
C ARG A 38 10.15 -11.36 -17.90
N LYS A 39 9.03 -10.93 -18.49
CA LYS A 39 8.75 -11.11 -19.93
C LYS A 39 9.32 -9.98 -20.80
N ARG A 40 9.38 -8.75 -20.28
CA ARG A 40 9.68 -7.54 -21.09
C ARG A 40 10.84 -6.70 -20.54
N GLY A 41 11.44 -7.13 -19.43
CA GLY A 41 12.63 -6.52 -18.85
C GLY A 41 12.38 -5.20 -18.13
N GLU A 42 13.50 -4.58 -17.73
CA GLU A 42 13.48 -3.40 -16.85
C GLU A 42 12.81 -2.17 -17.47
N LYS A 43 12.97 -1.93 -18.77
CA LYS A 43 12.39 -0.75 -19.44
C LYS A 43 10.86 -0.78 -19.36
N ALA A 44 10.26 -1.96 -19.54
CA ALA A 44 8.82 -2.14 -19.45
C ALA A 44 8.32 -1.97 -18.01
N LEU A 45 9.06 -2.54 -17.03
CA LEU A 45 8.78 -2.34 -15.61
C LEU A 45 8.79 -0.85 -15.22
N ARG A 46 9.81 -0.09 -15.64
CA ARG A 46 9.90 1.35 -15.37
C ARG A 46 8.69 2.12 -15.90
N LYS A 47 8.25 1.80 -17.12
CA LYS A 47 7.03 2.40 -17.70
C LYS A 47 5.80 2.10 -16.84
N LYS A 48 5.63 0.84 -16.41
CA LYS A 48 4.51 0.46 -15.54
C LYS A 48 4.56 1.15 -14.18
N ILE A 49 5.75 1.27 -13.57
CA ILE A 49 5.93 2.03 -12.32
C ILE A 49 5.48 3.49 -12.51
N ILE A 50 5.79 4.13 -13.64
CA ILE A 50 5.33 5.51 -13.91
C ILE A 50 3.80 5.60 -13.98
N GLU A 51 3.13 4.60 -14.55
CA GLU A 51 1.66 4.56 -14.64
C GLU A 51 0.99 4.43 -13.27
N LEU A 52 1.66 3.84 -12.26
CA LEU A 52 1.10 3.68 -10.91
C LEU A 52 0.81 5.00 -10.19
N LYS A 53 1.37 6.13 -10.63
CA LYS A 53 1.13 7.45 -10.01
C LYS A 53 -0.36 7.79 -9.89
N GLN A 54 -1.20 7.27 -10.79
CA GLN A 54 -2.66 7.49 -10.78
C GLN A 54 -3.34 6.86 -9.54
N LEU A 55 -2.73 5.83 -8.97
CA LEU A 55 -3.18 5.12 -7.77
C LEU A 55 -2.66 5.77 -6.48
N MET A 56 -1.85 6.83 -6.59
CA MET A 56 -1.24 7.54 -5.47
C MET A 56 -1.80 8.95 -5.34
N TYR A 57 -1.81 9.48 -4.12
CA TYR A 57 -2.11 10.88 -3.88
C TYR A 57 -1.02 11.76 -4.51
N TYR A 58 -1.46 12.85 -5.16
CA TYR A 58 -0.59 13.83 -5.81
C TYR A 58 0.52 13.18 -6.67
N ASN A 59 0.14 12.20 -7.49
CA ASN A 59 1.06 11.50 -8.41
C ASN A 59 2.29 10.85 -7.74
N GLY A 60 2.18 10.49 -6.45
CA GLY A 60 3.23 9.82 -5.69
C GLY A 60 3.97 10.71 -4.69
N ASP A 61 3.62 11.99 -4.58
CA ASP A 61 4.16 12.88 -3.54
C ASP A 61 3.53 12.64 -2.17
N GLY A 62 2.34 12.04 -2.16
CA GLY A 62 1.55 11.76 -0.96
C GLY A 62 0.80 12.98 -0.42
N ILE A 63 -0.11 12.73 0.51
CA ILE A 63 -0.90 13.74 1.23
C ILE A 63 -0.63 13.64 2.72
N SER A 64 -0.57 14.80 3.37
CA SER A 64 -0.59 14.92 4.82
C SER A 64 -2.03 15.07 5.29
N PHE A 65 -2.47 14.21 6.20
CA PHE A 65 -3.82 14.26 6.76
C PHE A 65 -3.77 14.19 8.29
N ARG A 66 -4.82 14.71 8.92
CA ARG A 66 -5.06 14.55 10.35
C ARG A 66 -5.99 13.36 10.54
N GLU A 67 -5.53 12.39 11.32
CA GLU A 67 -6.25 11.15 11.63
C GLU A 67 -7.68 11.42 12.16
N GLU A 68 -7.81 12.47 12.97
CA GLU A 68 -9.05 12.99 13.57
C GLU A 68 -10.16 13.35 12.56
N LEU A 69 -9.80 13.59 11.29
CA LEU A 69 -10.74 14.00 10.23
C LEU A 69 -11.39 12.82 9.49
N PHE A 70 -10.91 11.59 9.70
CA PHE A 70 -11.41 10.40 9.00
C PHE A 70 -12.14 9.38 9.90
N SER A 71 -12.15 9.57 11.22
CA SER A 71 -13.06 8.81 12.09
C SER A 71 -14.50 9.12 11.70
N SER A 72 -15.29 8.08 11.40
CA SER A 72 -16.68 8.16 10.92
C SER A 72 -17.60 9.05 11.77
N ASP A 73 -17.26 9.24 13.05
CA ASP A 73 -17.99 10.10 14.00
C ASP A 73 -17.76 11.61 13.78
N SER A 74 -16.66 12.01 13.14
CA SER A 74 -16.25 13.42 13.01
C SER A 74 -17.09 14.21 12.00
N MET A 75 -17.78 13.54 11.07
CA MET A 75 -18.65 14.23 10.09
C MET A 75 -19.91 14.82 10.76
N ASN A 76 -20.34 14.27 11.91
CA ASN A 76 -21.46 14.81 12.71
C ASN A 76 -21.01 15.82 13.78
N LYS A 77 -19.75 15.76 14.24
CA LYS A 77 -19.24 16.65 15.31
C LYS A 77 -18.64 17.98 14.80
N ALA A 78 -18.21 18.03 13.53
CA ALA A 78 -17.61 19.22 12.91
C ALA A 78 -18.56 20.43 12.79
N LYS A 79 -19.87 20.27 13.08
CA LYS A 79 -20.80 21.40 13.16
C LYS A 79 -20.77 22.16 14.49
N ASN A 80 -20.16 21.64 15.57
CA ASN A 80 -20.37 22.24 16.90
C ASN A 80 -19.15 22.76 17.68
N GLU A 81 -17.90 22.51 17.29
CA GLU A 81 -16.77 22.91 18.14
C GLU A 81 -15.64 23.61 17.36
N ARG A 82 -15.84 24.91 17.11
CA ARG A 82 -14.73 25.85 16.95
C ARG A 82 -14.09 26.07 18.32
N LYS A 83 -13.12 25.24 18.70
CA LYS A 83 -12.01 25.56 19.65
C LYS A 83 -11.32 24.27 20.12
N SER A 84 -10.18 23.95 19.53
CA SER A 84 -9.01 23.44 20.26
C SER A 84 -7.84 23.31 19.28
N GLY A 85 -6.72 23.97 19.58
CA GLY A 85 -5.44 23.77 18.92
C GLY A 85 -4.85 22.42 19.29
N GLY A 86 -5.54 21.34 18.90
CA GLY A 86 -5.08 19.97 19.08
C GLY A 86 -3.81 19.74 18.28
N ARG A 87 -2.77 19.25 18.96
CA ARG A 87 -1.54 18.70 18.38
C ARG A 87 -1.87 17.38 17.67
N GLY A 88 -2.80 17.41 16.73
CA GLY A 88 -3.17 16.24 15.94
C GLY A 88 -1.98 15.80 15.12
N SER A 89 -1.55 14.55 15.33
CA SER A 89 -0.46 13.95 14.56
C SER A 89 -0.87 13.98 13.08
N THR A 90 -0.14 14.74 12.29
CA THR A 90 -0.35 14.78 10.85
C THR A 90 0.42 13.61 10.26
N ARG A 91 -0.30 12.61 9.75
CA ARG A 91 0.30 11.45 9.08
C ARG A 91 0.41 11.71 7.58
N LYS A 92 1.47 11.19 6.96
CA LYS A 92 1.64 11.25 5.51
C LYS A 92 1.29 9.88 4.93
N ILE A 93 0.49 9.85 3.87
CA ILE A 93 0.20 8.63 3.09
C ILE A 93 0.40 8.90 1.60
N CYS A 94 0.82 7.88 0.86
CA CYS A 94 1.07 7.97 -0.56
C CYS A 94 0.04 7.18 -1.35
N TRP A 95 -0.19 5.92 -0.99
CA TRP A 95 -1.17 5.08 -1.67
C TRP A 95 -2.60 5.49 -1.31
N LYS A 96 -3.46 5.63 -2.32
CA LYS A 96 -4.86 6.02 -2.14
C LYS A 96 -5.65 4.94 -1.41
N MET A 97 -6.47 5.36 -0.45
CA MET A 97 -7.24 4.45 0.41
C MET A 97 -8.13 3.50 -0.41
N GLN A 98 -8.83 4.00 -1.44
CA GLN A 98 -9.71 3.17 -2.27
C GLN A 98 -9.00 2.09 -3.11
N TYR A 99 -7.67 2.11 -3.17
CA TYR A 99 -6.87 1.13 -3.92
C TYR A 99 -6.03 0.24 -3.00
N ARG A 100 -6.25 0.29 -1.68
CA ARG A 100 -5.54 -0.59 -0.73
C ARG A 100 -6.02 -2.03 -0.81
N GLY A 101 -5.19 -2.93 -0.30
CA GLY A 101 -5.54 -4.34 -0.11
C GLY A 101 -6.69 -4.50 0.89
N LEU A 102 -7.23 -5.70 0.98
CA LEU A 102 -8.32 -6.02 1.92
C LEU A 102 -7.95 -5.74 3.38
N TYR A 103 -6.65 -5.83 3.70
CA TYR A 103 -6.10 -5.53 5.02
C TYR A 103 -5.53 -4.11 5.16
N GLY A 104 -5.85 -3.20 4.24
CA GLY A 104 -5.29 -1.84 4.27
C GLY A 104 -3.86 -1.74 3.72
N GLU A 105 -3.40 -2.76 3.00
CA GLU A 105 -2.06 -2.83 2.44
C GLU A 105 -1.85 -1.84 1.29
N SER A 106 -0.70 -1.16 1.26
CA SER A 106 -0.20 -0.53 0.05
C SER A 106 0.45 -1.58 -0.85
N LEU A 107 0.68 -1.24 -2.12
CA LEU A 107 1.49 -2.08 -3.00
C LEU A 107 2.89 -2.35 -2.43
N LEU A 108 3.48 -1.38 -1.72
CA LEU A 108 4.80 -1.55 -1.11
C LEU A 108 4.77 -2.61 -0.01
N HIS A 109 3.73 -2.63 0.85
CA HIS A 109 3.59 -3.65 1.89
C HIS A 109 3.59 -5.04 1.29
N ILE A 110 2.77 -5.27 0.26
CA ILE A 110 2.66 -6.59 -0.37
C ILE A 110 3.98 -7.02 -0.99
N MET A 111 4.68 -6.10 -1.68
CA MET A 111 5.99 -6.42 -2.28
C MET A 111 7.05 -6.79 -1.23
N ILE A 112 7.03 -6.16 -0.06
CA ILE A 112 7.95 -6.50 1.03
C ILE A 112 7.56 -7.86 1.64
N SER A 113 6.26 -8.11 1.86
CA SER A 113 5.74 -9.36 2.44
C SER A 113 6.05 -10.60 1.60
N CYS A 114 6.04 -10.49 0.26
CA CYS A 114 6.33 -11.64 -0.61
C CYS A 114 7.81 -12.08 -0.61
N ASN A 115 8.73 -11.24 -0.13
CA ASN A 115 10.15 -11.51 0.14
C ASN A 115 10.96 -12.31 -0.92
N SER A 116 10.58 -12.27 -2.20
CA SER A 116 11.40 -12.85 -3.28
C SER A 116 12.34 -11.81 -3.87
N GLU A 117 13.46 -12.24 -4.46
CA GLU A 117 14.44 -11.32 -5.07
C GLU A 117 13.80 -10.36 -6.08
N THR A 118 12.83 -10.85 -6.86
CA THR A 118 12.11 -10.02 -7.84
C THR A 118 11.22 -8.99 -7.15
N HIS A 119 10.50 -9.35 -6.09
CA HIS A 119 9.68 -8.39 -5.34
C HIS A 119 10.56 -7.33 -4.68
N THR A 120 11.65 -7.74 -4.02
CA THR A 120 12.62 -6.83 -3.39
C THR A 120 13.23 -5.86 -4.40
N LEU A 121 13.57 -6.34 -5.60
CA LEU A 121 14.06 -5.48 -6.68
C LEU A 121 13.01 -4.44 -7.09
N ILE A 122 11.76 -4.86 -7.28
CA ILE A 122 10.69 -3.96 -7.69
C ILE A 122 10.34 -2.97 -6.57
N ALA A 123 10.29 -3.41 -5.31
CA ALA A 123 10.10 -2.55 -4.13
C ALA A 123 11.16 -1.44 -4.07
N LYS A 124 12.44 -1.79 -4.26
CA LYS A 124 13.52 -0.79 -4.35
C LYS A 124 13.31 0.22 -5.50
N LYS A 125 12.81 -0.24 -6.66
CA LYS A 125 12.51 0.65 -7.79
C LYS A 125 11.28 1.54 -7.52
N LEU A 126 10.27 1.03 -6.82
CA LEU A 126 9.11 1.81 -6.36
C LEU A 126 9.56 2.93 -5.43
N LEU A 127 10.36 2.62 -4.41
CA LEU A 127 10.87 3.61 -3.44
C LEU A 127 11.75 4.68 -4.07
N ARG A 128 12.60 4.31 -5.05
CA ARG A 128 13.39 5.30 -5.81
C ARG A 128 12.52 6.25 -6.62
N LYS A 129 11.36 5.79 -7.11
CA LYS A 129 10.46 6.61 -7.92
C LYS A 129 9.47 7.41 -7.08
N TYR A 130 8.97 6.83 -6.00
CA TYR A 130 7.92 7.37 -5.12
C TYR A 130 8.36 7.18 -3.67
N PRO A 131 9.26 8.05 -3.16
CA PRO A 131 9.79 7.91 -1.80
C PRO A 131 8.71 8.06 -0.73
N ALA A 132 7.59 8.74 -1.02
CA ALA A 132 6.50 8.92 -0.07
C ALA A 132 5.80 7.59 0.33
N LEU A 133 5.98 6.52 -0.45
CA LEU A 133 5.43 5.19 -0.10
C LEU A 133 5.96 4.65 1.23
N VAL A 134 7.13 5.11 1.71
CA VAL A 134 7.68 4.70 3.02
C VAL A 134 6.79 5.11 4.19
N PHE A 135 5.91 6.09 4.00
CA PHE A 135 5.03 6.60 5.05
C PHE A 135 3.67 5.87 5.09
N ASP A 136 3.39 4.99 4.12
CA ASP A 136 2.17 4.21 4.16
C ASP A 136 2.18 3.27 5.38
N ILE A 137 1.02 3.20 6.04
CA ILE A 137 0.73 2.28 7.16
C ILE A 137 -0.42 1.36 6.77
N PHE A 138 -0.59 0.26 7.49
CA PHE A 138 -1.80 -0.57 7.38
C PHE A 138 -3.00 0.21 7.93
N GLU A 139 -4.16 0.02 7.31
CA GLU A 139 -5.41 0.67 7.74
C GLU A 139 -5.99 0.03 9.00
N ASN A 140 -5.82 -1.29 9.16
CA ASN A 140 -6.36 -2.02 10.29
C ASN A 140 -5.33 -2.17 11.41
N GLU A 141 -5.69 -1.69 12.61
CA GLU A 141 -4.86 -1.74 13.82
C GLU A 141 -4.65 -3.17 14.37
N GLU A 142 -5.37 -4.18 13.87
CA GLU A 142 -5.27 -5.57 14.35
C GLU A 142 -3.95 -6.29 13.99
N TYR A 143 -3.01 -5.63 13.31
CA TYR A 143 -1.74 -6.23 12.85
C TYR A 143 -0.48 -5.56 13.42
N TYR A 144 -0.60 -4.77 14.49
CA TYR A 144 0.54 -4.19 15.23
C TYR A 144 0.92 -5.01 16.47
#